data_AF-A0A813ME14-F1
#
_entry.id   AF-A0A813ME14-F1
#
_cell.length_a   1.000
_cell.length_b   1.000
_cell.length_c   1.000
_cell.angle_alpha   90.00
_cell.angle_beta   90.00
_cell.angle_gamma   90.00
#
_symmetry.space_group_name_H-M   'P 1'
#
loop_
_entity.id
_entity.type
_entity.pdbx_description
1 polymer ?
#
loop_
_entity_poly.entity_id
_entity_poly.type
_entity_poly.pdbx_seq_one_letter_code
_entity_poly.pdbx_strand_id
1 'polypeptide(L)'
;MIKQNNETRFSVDGQSPPCRLSNQSCSFIYQLPDVVLQRKRNQKMPYAETFHGIILFADVSGFTEMCQKYSSDVQRGVNQLANALNGYMAFYFARDLDW
;
A
#
# COMPACT_ATOMS: atom_id res chain seq x y z
N MET A 1 -32.34 -9.63 -25.45
CA MET A 1 -31.42 -8.47 -25.50
C MET A 1 -31.08 -8.11 -24.06
N ILE A 2 -30.03 -8.73 -23.51
CA ILE A 2 -29.66 -8.63 -22.08
C ILE A 2 -28.51 -7.62 -22.00
N LYS A 3 -28.73 -6.50 -21.30
CA LYS A 3 -27.66 -5.56 -20.95
C LYS A 3 -26.72 -6.27 -20.00
N GLN A 4 -25.48 -6.49 -20.43
CA GLN A 4 -24.42 -6.95 -19.53
C GLN A 4 -24.01 -5.78 -18.64
N ASN A 5 -24.31 -5.90 -17.36
CA ASN A 5 -23.81 -5.02 -16.32
C ASN A 5 -22.28 -5.18 -16.24
N ASN A 6 -21.61 -4.12 -16.64
CA ASN A 6 -20.19 -3.86 -16.49
C ASN A 6 -19.90 -3.51 -15.03
N GLU A 7 -20.02 -4.49 -14.15
CA GLU A 7 -19.39 -4.47 -12.84
C GLU A 7 -17.91 -4.79 -13.05
N THR A 8 -17.07 -3.75 -13.08
CA THR A 8 -15.62 -3.92 -12.86
C THR A 8 -15.42 -4.40 -11.43
N ARG A 9 -15.53 -5.72 -11.23
CA ARG A 9 -14.91 -6.40 -10.10
C ARG A 9 -13.44 -6.05 -10.12
N PHE A 10 -12.93 -5.47 -9.04
CA PHE A 10 -11.50 -5.45 -8.76
C PHE A 10 -11.08 -6.92 -8.57
N SER A 11 -10.65 -7.56 -9.66
CA SER A 11 -9.98 -8.86 -9.58
C SER A 11 -8.60 -8.57 -9.01
N VAL A 12 -8.40 -8.96 -7.76
CA VAL A 12 -7.06 -9.15 -7.21
C VAL A 12 -6.54 -10.43 -7.84
N ASP A 13 -6.20 -10.36 -9.13
CA ASP A 13 -5.45 -11.45 -9.77
C ASP A 13 -4.10 -11.47 -9.06
N GLY A 14 -3.94 -12.46 -8.18
CA GLY A 14 -2.82 -12.64 -7.26
C GLY A 14 -1.48 -12.94 -7.93
N GLN A 15 -1.07 -12.11 -8.87
CA GLN A 15 0.29 -12.08 -9.37
C GLN A 15 0.75 -10.64 -9.40
N SER A 16 1.38 -10.22 -8.30
CA SER A 16 2.32 -9.11 -8.38
C SER A 16 3.34 -9.47 -9.47
N PRO A 17 3.46 -8.68 -10.56
CA PRO A 17 4.43 -8.99 -11.58
C PRO A 17 5.81 -8.95 -10.94
N PRO A 18 6.65 -9.99 -11.10
CA PRO A 18 8.01 -9.93 -10.59
C PRO A 18 8.67 -8.75 -11.29
N CYS A 19 9.08 -7.73 -10.52
CA CYS A 19 9.83 -6.59 -11.03
C CYS A 19 11.20 -7.08 -11.52
N ARG A 20 11.25 -7.63 -12.74
CA ARG A 20 12.47 -7.94 -13.50
C ARG A 20 12.88 -6.75 -14.36
N LEU A 21 12.78 -5.54 -13.83
CA LEU A 21 13.27 -4.34 -14.49
C LEU A 21 14.41 -3.78 -13.67
N SER A 22 15.63 -4.09 -14.09
CA SER A 22 16.81 -3.31 -13.73
C SER A 22 16.59 -1.86 -14.17
N ASN A 23 16.93 -0.92 -13.29
CA ASN A 23 17.03 0.55 -13.48
C ASN A 23 15.84 1.37 -12.94
N GLN A 24 16.11 2.05 -11.80
CA GLN A 24 15.53 3.28 -11.21
C GLN A 24 14.00 3.50 -11.14
N SER A 25 13.16 2.92 -11.99
CA SER A 25 11.71 3.20 -12.03
C SER A 25 10.88 2.43 -10.99
N CYS A 26 11.39 1.35 -10.40
CA CYS A 26 10.64 0.58 -9.41
C CYS A 26 10.41 1.34 -8.09
N SER A 27 11.30 2.25 -7.69
CA SER A 27 11.19 2.93 -6.39
C SER A 27 9.92 3.76 -6.25
N PHE A 28 9.46 4.36 -7.35
CA PHE A 28 8.25 5.18 -7.37
C PHE A 28 6.97 4.33 -7.31
N ILE A 29 7.00 3.13 -7.88
CA ILE A 29 5.85 2.23 -7.92
C ILE A 29 5.47 1.76 -6.51
N TYR A 30 6.47 1.47 -5.65
CA TYR A 30 6.24 1.03 -4.27
C TYR A 30 5.57 2.07 -3.37
N GLN A 31 5.53 3.33 -3.79
CA GLN A 31 4.91 4.42 -3.02
C GLN A 31 3.45 4.64 -3.38
N LEU A 32 2.95 3.98 -4.44
CA LEU A 32 1.62 4.20 -4.96
C LEU A 32 0.74 2.96 -4.75
N PRO A 33 -0.53 3.14 -4.35
CA PRO A 33 -1.46 2.02 -4.32
C PRO A 33 -1.85 1.58 -5.74
N ASP A 34 -2.22 0.31 -5.90
CA ASP A 34 -2.60 -0.25 -7.20
C ASP A 34 -3.75 0.50 -7.89
N VAL A 35 -4.68 1.08 -7.10
CA VAL A 35 -5.78 1.90 -7.61
C VAL A 35 -5.29 3.13 -8.41
N VAL A 36 -4.09 3.63 -8.12
CA VAL A 36 -3.45 4.71 -8.88
C VAL A 36 -2.70 4.15 -10.09
N LEU A 37 -2.03 3.01 -9.93
CA LEU A 37 -1.21 2.39 -10.98
C LEU A 37 -2.03 1.85 -12.16
N GLN A 38 -3.19 1.25 -11.86
CA GLN A 38 -4.06 0.63 -12.87
C GLN A 38 -4.98 1.64 -13.59
N ARG A 39 -4.86 2.93 -13.28
CA ARG A 39 -5.75 3.97 -13.79
C ARG A 39 -5.45 4.33 -15.25
N LYS A 40 -6.50 4.60 -16.02
CA LYS A 40 -6.39 5.09 -17.41
C LYS A 40 -5.68 6.45 -17.46
N ARG A 41 -4.72 6.59 -18.39
CA ARG A 41 -4.01 7.85 -18.66
C ARG A 41 -4.97 8.91 -19.23
N ASN A 42 -4.62 10.19 -19.04
CA ASN A 42 -5.31 11.37 -19.64
C ASN A 42 -6.73 11.67 -19.14
N GLN A 43 -6.98 11.49 -17.84
CA GLN A 43 -8.22 11.96 -17.22
C GLN A 43 -8.25 13.49 -17.12
N LYS A 44 -9.36 14.11 -17.53
CA LYS A 44 -9.59 15.55 -17.32
C LYS A 44 -9.74 15.83 -15.82
N MET A 45 -9.13 16.91 -15.34
CA MET A 45 -9.17 17.29 -13.93
C MET A 45 -10.26 18.34 -13.65
N PRO A 46 -10.97 18.26 -12.50
CA PRO A 46 -10.89 17.22 -11.48
C PRO A 46 -11.53 15.90 -11.95
N TYR A 47 -10.92 14.78 -11.57
CA TYR A 47 -11.47 13.45 -11.87
C TYR A 47 -11.93 12.76 -10.59
N ALA A 48 -13.15 12.22 -10.64
CA ALA A 48 -13.70 11.35 -9.61
C ALA A 48 -14.29 10.11 -10.28
N GLU A 49 -14.17 8.97 -9.60
CA GLU A 49 -14.72 7.68 -10.04
C GLU A 49 -15.46 7.05 -8.87
N THR A 50 -16.63 6.48 -9.15
CA THR A 50 -17.43 5.77 -8.15
C THR A 50 -17.11 4.28 -8.25
N PHE A 51 -16.78 3.67 -7.12
CA PHE A 51 -16.55 2.23 -7.02
C PHE A 51 -17.11 1.69 -5.71
N HIS A 52 -17.35 0.38 -5.66
CA HIS A 52 -17.74 -0.32 -4.45
C HIS A 52 -16.52 -1.03 -3.89
N GLY A 53 -16.29 -0.92 -2.58
CA GLY A 53 -15.16 -1.54 -1.91
C GLY A 53 -15.39 -1.64 -0.41
N ILE A 54 -14.59 -2.48 0.24
CA ILE A 54 -14.52 -2.59 1.69
C ILE A 54 -13.29 -1.81 2.14
N ILE A 55 -13.44 -0.98 3.17
CA ILE A 55 -12.36 -0.17 3.71
C ILE A 55 -11.95 -0.76 5.06
N LEU A 56 -10.68 -1.13 5.19
CA LEU A 56 -10.07 -1.44 6.47
C LEU A 56 -9.39 -0.17 7.01
N PHE A 57 -9.73 0.20 8.24
CA PHE A 57 -9.01 1.25 8.97
C PHE A 57 -8.27 0.60 10.14
N ALA A 58 -6.97 0.42 9.99
CA ALA A 58 -6.11 -0.09 11.04
C ALA A 58 -5.52 1.08 11.84
N ASP A 59 -5.79 1.12 13.15
CA ASP A 59 -5.20 2.12 14.02
C ASP A 59 -3.73 1.80 14.31
N VAL A 60 -2.87 2.79 14.10
CA VAL A 60 -1.42 2.73 14.26
C VAL A 60 -0.92 3.77 15.28
N SER A 61 -1.85 4.44 15.97
CA SER A 61 -1.56 5.53 16.91
C SER A 61 -0.66 5.13 18.08
N GLY A 62 -0.74 3.87 18.53
CA GLY A 62 0.12 3.30 19.57
C GLY A 62 1.62 3.35 19.25
N PHE A 63 2.00 3.53 17.98
CA PHE A 63 3.39 3.75 17.61
C PHE A 63 3.94 5.11 18.02
N THR A 64 3.08 6.09 18.28
CA THR A 64 3.49 7.38 18.83
C THR A 64 4.11 7.23 20.22
N GLU A 65 3.67 6.24 21.00
CA GLU A 65 4.28 5.88 22.28
C GLU A 65 5.70 5.33 22.09
N MET A 66 5.94 4.58 21.00
CA MET A 66 7.28 4.10 20.64
C MET A 66 8.22 5.27 20.30
N CYS A 67 7.74 6.33 19.65
CA CYS A 67 8.54 7.53 19.41
C CYS A 67 9.12 8.11 20.70
N GLN A 68 8.33 8.16 21.77
CA GLN A 68 8.80 8.65 23.07
C GLN A 68 9.87 7.73 23.66
N LYS A 69 9.69 6.42 23.58
CA LYS A 69 10.66 5.42 24.04
C LYS A 69 12.02 5.55 23.33
N TYR A 70 12.02 5.67 22.01
CA TYR A 70 13.24 5.74 21.22
C TYR A 70 13.88 7.14 21.16
N SER A 71 13.18 8.18 21.63
CA SER A 71 13.72 9.56 21.69
C SER A 71 14.95 9.71 22.59
N SER A 72 15.11 8.78 23.55
CA SER A 72 16.22 8.77 24.51
C SER A 72 17.57 8.35 23.90
N ASP A 73 17.56 7.64 22.76
CA ASP A 73 18.78 7.22 22.05
C ASP A 73 18.98 8.07 20.80
N VAL A 74 19.75 9.16 20.95
CA VAL A 74 20.00 10.16 19.91
C VAL A 74 20.67 9.57 18.66
N GLN A 75 21.46 8.49 18.82
CA GLN A 75 22.28 7.95 17.73
C GLN A 75 21.58 6.81 16.98
N ARG A 76 20.71 6.05 17.65
CA ARG A 76 20.10 4.85 17.06
C ARG A 76 18.57 4.82 17.14
N GLY A 77 17.94 5.72 17.89
CA GLY A 77 16.50 5.73 18.14
C GLY A 77 15.65 5.74 16.88
N VAL A 78 16.03 6.55 15.88
CA VAL A 78 15.31 6.63 14.60
C VAL A 78 15.38 5.31 13.84
N ASN A 79 16.56 4.69 13.77
CA ASN A 79 16.74 3.42 13.07
C ASN A 79 16.05 2.27 13.82
N GLN A 80 16.09 2.26 15.15
CA GLN A 80 15.38 1.28 15.97
C GLN A 80 13.86 1.39 15.82
N LEU A 81 13.32 2.61 15.81
CA LEU A 81 11.92 2.88 15.56
C LEU A 81 11.51 2.42 14.16
N ALA A 82 12.26 2.79 13.12
CA ALA A 82 11.99 2.38 11.75
C ALA A 82 11.99 0.86 11.59
N ASN A 83 12.95 0.17 12.21
CA ASN A 83 13.01 -1.30 12.18
C ASN A 83 11.83 -1.95 12.91
N ALA A 84 11.44 -1.43 14.08
CA ALA A 84 10.30 -1.93 14.83
C ALA A 84 8.98 -1.75 14.06
N LEU A 85 8.78 -0.56 13.46
CA LEU A 85 7.62 -0.24 12.64
C LEU A 85 7.55 -1.12 11.41
N ASN A 86 8.63 -1.21 10.66
CA ASN A 86 8.68 -2.03 9.45
C ASN A 86 8.47 -3.51 9.79
N GLY A 87 8.97 -3.99 10.93
CA GLY A 87 8.73 -5.35 11.39
C GLY A 87 7.26 -5.64 11.70
N TYR A 88 6.57 -4.74 12.40
CA TYR A 88 5.14 -4.88 12.68
C TYR A 88 4.32 -4.85 11.39
N MET A 89 4.53 -3.84 10.55
CA MET A 89 3.78 -3.68 9.29
C MET A 89 4.02 -4.86 8.35
N ALA A 90 5.28 -5.29 8.19
CA ALA A 90 5.62 -6.43 7.35
C ALA A 90 4.95 -7.71 7.81
N PHE A 91 4.73 -7.91 9.12
CA PHE A 91 3.99 -9.08 9.60
C PHE A 91 2.53 -9.11 9.14
N TYR A 92 1.84 -7.97 9.15
CA TYR A 92 0.48 -7.89 8.62
C TYR A 92 0.46 -8.11 7.11
N PHE A 93 1.37 -7.46 6.38
CA PHE A 93 1.42 -7.58 4.92
C PHE A 93 1.94 -8.94 4.43
N ALA A 94 2.82 -9.61 5.17
CA ALA A 94 3.37 -10.92 4.80
C ALA A 94 2.39 -12.07 5.07
N ARG A 95 1.54 -11.95 6.11
CA ARG A 95 0.51 -12.96 6.38
C ARG A 95 -0.59 -12.98 5.34
N ASP A 96 -0.85 -11.86 4.67
CA ASP A 96 -1.80 -11.78 3.56
C ASP A 96 -1.24 -12.30 2.23
N LEU A 97 0.02 -12.78 2.19
CA LEU A 97 0.67 -13.36 1.00
C LEU A 97 0.85 -14.89 1.07
N ASP A 98 0.41 -15.54 2.16
CA ASP A 98 0.32 -17.00 2.24
C ASP A 98 -1.05 -17.45 1.66
N TRP A 99 -1.12 -17.60 0.34
CA TRP A 99 -2.18 -18.34 -0.36
C TRP A 99 -1.60 -19.54 -1.12
#